data_AF-A0A4V2TTC7-F1
#
_entry.id   AF-A0A4V2TTC7-F1
#
_cell.length_a   1.000
_cell.length_b   1.000
_cell.length_c   1.000
_cell.angle_alpha   90.00
_cell.angle_beta   90.00
_cell.angle_gamma   90.00
#
_symmetry.space_group_name_H-M   'P 1'
#
loop_
_entity.id
_entity.type
_entity.pdbx_description
1 polymer ?
#
loop_
_entity_poly.entity_id
_entity_poly.type
_entity_poly.pdbx_seq_one_letter_code
_entity_poly.pdbx_strand_id
1 'polypeptide(L)'
;MESFNQNNLNDPLVYYNSYASAMASKKDDFLYSWTYQYLMKNAGENDGLVPVKSAVWGDKFQLFTDSSRGISHGEITDIKRRKIGAFDIPEIYRKITHDLSKNGF
;
A
#
# COMPACT_ATOMS: atom_id res chain seq x y z
N MET A 1 7.88 11.20 -11.22
CA MET A 1 8.66 10.21 -10.45
C MET A 1 9.94 9.77 -11.16
N GLU A 2 9.96 9.57 -12.47
CA GLU A 2 11.16 9.08 -13.19
C GLU A 2 12.44 9.89 -12.89
N SER A 3 12.40 11.21 -13.04
CA SER A 3 13.55 12.07 -12.72
C SER A 3 13.97 12.00 -11.24
N PHE A 4 13.01 11.84 -10.32
CA PHE A 4 13.32 11.65 -8.91
C PHE A 4 14.05 10.31 -8.70
N ASN A 5 13.54 9.22 -9.27
CA ASN A 5 14.11 7.88 -9.11
C ASN A 5 15.52 7.78 -9.71
N GLN A 6 15.80 8.46 -10.82
CA GLN A 6 17.13 8.49 -11.44
C GLN A 6 18.17 9.23 -10.60
N ASN A 7 17.74 10.26 -9.84
CA ASN A 7 18.62 11.10 -9.05
C ASN A 7 18.75 10.66 -7.58
N ASN A 8 17.94 9.70 -7.13
CA ASN A 8 17.90 9.25 -5.74
C ASN A 8 18.04 7.73 -5.70
N LEU A 9 19.27 7.26 -5.90
CA LEU A 9 19.62 5.84 -5.81
C LEU A 9 19.59 5.38 -4.35
N ASN A 10 19.21 4.11 -4.14
CA ASN A 10 19.23 3.48 -2.82
C ASN A 10 20.66 3.35 -2.30
N ASP A 11 20.85 3.57 -1.00
CA ASP A 11 22.13 3.28 -0.33
C ASP A 11 22.23 1.77 -0.03
N PRO A 12 23.31 1.08 -0.44
CA PRO A 12 23.47 -0.35 -0.18
C PRO A 12 23.57 -0.73 1.30
N LEU A 13 23.76 0.23 2.21
CA LEU A 13 23.82 0.02 3.66
C LEU A 13 22.48 0.25 4.36
N VAL A 14 21.43 0.65 3.63
CA VAL A 14 20.10 0.89 4.18
C VAL A 14 19.13 -0.19 3.70
N TYR A 15 18.37 -0.75 4.64
CA TYR A 15 17.33 -1.73 4.34
C TYR A 15 16.02 -1.02 4.01
N TYR A 16 15.52 -1.20 2.79
CA TYR A 16 14.33 -0.54 2.29
C TYR A 16 13.17 -1.54 2.19
N ASN A 17 12.02 -1.19 2.74
CA ASN A 17 10.80 -1.98 2.59
C ASN A 17 9.67 -1.11 2.07
N SER A 18 8.85 -1.66 1.20
CA SER A 18 7.62 -1.03 0.75
C SER A 18 6.40 -1.88 1.09
N TYR A 19 5.32 -1.18 1.39
CA TYR A 19 4.04 -1.76 1.73
C TYR A 19 2.98 -1.02 0.94
N ALA A 20 2.10 -1.76 0.30
CA ALA A 20 0.98 -1.19 -0.45
C ALA A 20 -0.32 -1.81 0.00
N SER A 21 -1.42 -1.16 -0.39
CA SER A 21 -2.73 -1.76 -0.32
C SER A 21 -3.41 -1.73 -1.68
N ALA A 22 -4.50 -2.46 -1.83
CA ALA A 22 -5.35 -2.35 -3.00
C ALA A 22 -6.83 -2.40 -2.61
N MET A 23 -7.64 -1.66 -3.35
CA MET A 23 -9.08 -1.75 -3.28
C MET A 23 -9.56 -2.96 -4.10
N ALA A 24 -10.48 -3.73 -3.55
CA ALA A 24 -11.15 -4.83 -4.25
C ALA A 24 -12.19 -4.32 -5.25
N SER A 25 -12.84 -3.20 -4.90
CA SER A 25 -13.89 -2.62 -5.70
C SER A 25 -14.01 -1.11 -5.51
N LYS A 26 -14.68 -0.43 -6.46
CA LYS A 26 -15.00 1.00 -6.33
C LYS A 26 -15.86 1.33 -5.11
N LYS A 27 -16.55 0.34 -4.51
CA LYS A 27 -17.43 0.52 -3.35
C LYS A 27 -16.66 0.55 -2.03
N ASP A 28 -15.38 0.17 -2.06
CA ASP A 28 -14.56 0.07 -0.86
C ASP A 28 -14.43 1.45 -0.19
N ASP A 29 -14.17 2.48 -0.99
CA ASP A 29 -14.14 3.86 -0.52
C ASP A 29 -14.75 4.80 -1.57
N PHE A 30 -15.84 5.47 -1.19
CA PHE A 30 -16.57 6.36 -2.08
C PHE A 30 -15.72 7.54 -2.58
N LEU A 31 -14.80 8.03 -1.74
CA LEU A 31 -13.93 9.16 -2.11
C LEU A 31 -12.99 8.81 -3.26
N TYR A 32 -12.62 7.54 -3.38
CA TYR A 32 -11.69 7.04 -4.40
C TYR A 32 -12.38 6.23 -5.50
N SER A 33 -13.72 6.14 -5.53
CA SER A 33 -14.44 5.31 -6.50
C SER A 33 -14.09 5.65 -7.96
N TRP A 34 -14.04 6.95 -8.30
CA TRP A 34 -13.80 7.40 -9.66
C TRP A 34 -12.35 7.15 -10.10
N THR A 35 -11.40 7.55 -9.26
CA THR A 35 -9.96 7.38 -9.53
C THR A 35 -9.58 5.90 -9.57
N TYR A 36 -10.15 5.07 -8.70
CA TYR A 36 -10.01 3.62 -8.75
C TYR A 36 -10.43 3.05 -10.11
N GLN A 37 -11.62 3.40 -10.61
CA GLN A 37 -12.08 2.88 -11.91
C GLN A 37 -11.18 3.33 -13.06
N TYR A 38 -10.72 4.58 -13.04
CA TYR A 38 -9.78 5.09 -14.03
C TYR A 38 -8.45 4.31 -13.99
N LEU A 39 -7.87 4.10 -12.82
CA LEU A 39 -6.62 3.37 -12.66
C LEU A 39 -6.77 1.89 -13.00
N MET A 40 -7.88 1.25 -12.63
CA MET A 40 -8.16 -0.14 -13.01
C MET A 40 -8.12 -0.34 -14.53
N LYS A 41 -8.66 0.61 -15.30
CA LYS A 41 -8.66 0.53 -16.77
C LYS A 41 -7.28 0.77 -17.39
N ASN A 42 -6.48 1.68 -16.82
CA ASN A 42 -5.24 2.16 -17.45
C ASN A 42 -3.95 1.56 -16.87
N ALA A 43 -3.96 1.17 -15.60
CA ALA A 43 -2.78 0.74 -14.85
C ALA A 43 -2.99 -0.58 -14.06
N GLY A 44 -4.24 -1.00 -13.86
CA GLY A 44 -4.61 -2.23 -13.17
C GLY A 44 -4.88 -2.03 -11.68
N GLU A 45 -4.61 -3.07 -10.88
CA GLU A 45 -4.84 -3.10 -9.43
C GLU A 45 -4.22 -1.87 -8.74
N ASN A 46 -5.00 -1.23 -7.85
CA ASN A 46 -4.64 0.05 -7.22
C ASN A 46 -5.43 0.29 -5.93
N ASP A 47 -4.96 1.24 -5.12
CA ASP A 47 -5.58 1.67 -3.85
C ASP A 47 -6.54 2.86 -4.02
N GLY A 48 -6.88 3.22 -5.25
CA GLY A 48 -7.68 4.39 -5.57
C GLY A 48 -6.88 5.63 -5.94
N LEU A 49 -5.56 5.69 -5.71
CA LEU A 49 -4.70 6.78 -6.19
C LEU A 49 -3.42 6.28 -6.87
N VAL A 50 -2.85 5.19 -6.40
CA VAL A 50 -1.56 4.67 -6.84
C VAL A 50 -1.71 3.22 -7.32
N PRO A 51 -1.28 2.89 -8.55
CA PRO A 51 -1.22 1.50 -9.00
C PRO A 51 -0.24 0.67 -8.16
N VAL A 52 -0.59 -0.58 -7.87
CA VAL A 52 0.25 -1.50 -7.08
C VAL A 52 1.67 -1.60 -7.67
N LYS A 53 1.78 -1.68 -9.00
CA LYS A 53 3.07 -1.73 -9.71
C LYS A 53 3.98 -0.53 -9.41
N SER A 54 3.41 0.64 -9.15
CA SER A 54 4.17 1.85 -8.83
C SER A 54 4.67 1.87 -7.39
N ALA A 55 4.10 1.04 -6.50
CA ALA A 55 4.45 0.97 -5.09
C ALA A 55 5.50 -0.11 -4.78
N VAL A 56 5.84 -0.97 -5.75
CA VAL A 56 6.86 -2.02 -5.60
C VAL A 56 8.25 -1.38 -5.56
N TRP A 57 8.91 -1.43 -4.40
CA TRP A 57 10.25 -0.86 -4.21
C TRP A 57 11.00 -1.47 -3.00
N GLY A 58 12.33 -1.43 -3.01
CA GLY A 58 13.16 -1.90 -1.90
C GLY A 58 13.38 -3.42 -1.87
N ASP A 59 13.89 -3.90 -0.75
CA ASP A 59 14.31 -5.29 -0.51
C ASP A 59 13.12 -6.23 -0.24
N LYS A 60 12.07 -5.72 0.41
CA LYS A 60 10.80 -6.42 0.62
C LYS A 60 9.64 -5.56 0.16
N PHE A 61 8.72 -6.19 -0.56
CA PHE A 61 7.42 -5.63 -0.89
C PHE A 61 6.32 -6.51 -0.30
N GLN A 62 5.30 -5.90 0.29
CA GLN A 62 4.09 -6.60 0.74
C GLN A 62 2.83 -5.82 0.36
N LEU A 63 1.87 -6.53 -0.22
CA LEU A 63 0.57 -6.00 -0.59
C LEU A 63 -0.50 -6.45 0.41
N PHE A 64 -1.28 -5.50 0.93
CA PHE A 64 -2.47 -5.75 1.74
C PHE A 64 -3.72 -5.61 0.88
N THR A 65 -4.33 -6.74 0.53
CA THR A 65 -5.54 -6.79 -0.31
C THR A 65 -6.39 -7.99 0.08
N ASP A 66 -7.70 -7.87 -0.07
CA ASP A 66 -8.68 -8.92 0.15
C ASP A 66 -9.73 -8.87 -0.95
N SER A 67 -10.17 -10.03 -1.43
CA SER A 67 -11.11 -10.12 -2.55
C SER A 67 -12.50 -9.53 -2.26
N SER A 68 -12.92 -9.48 -0.99
CA SER A 68 -14.24 -9.01 -0.58
C SER A 68 -14.23 -7.52 -0.25
N ARG A 69 -13.19 -7.05 0.43
CA ARG A 69 -13.02 -5.65 0.83
C ARG A 69 -11.55 -5.32 0.98
N GLY A 70 -11.01 -4.59 0.00
CA GLY A 70 -9.63 -4.12 0.01
C GLY A 70 -9.42 -2.97 1.00
N ILE A 71 -8.34 -2.20 0.84
CA ILE A 71 -8.06 -0.99 1.62
C ILE A 71 -7.76 0.14 0.62
N SER A 72 -8.36 1.32 0.82
CA SER A 72 -8.07 2.50 0.01
C SER A 72 -6.79 3.23 0.45
N HIS A 73 -6.30 4.13 -0.40
CA HIS A 73 -5.09 4.92 -0.16
C HIS A 73 -5.15 5.70 1.17
N GLY A 74 -6.31 6.21 1.54
CA GLY A 74 -6.49 6.91 2.83
C GLY A 74 -6.64 5.93 3.99
N GLU A 75 -7.31 4.80 3.78
CA GLU A 75 -7.64 3.84 4.81
C GLU A 75 -6.42 3.11 5.41
N ILE A 76 -5.36 2.92 4.63
CA ILE A 76 -4.11 2.32 5.14
C ILE A 76 -3.46 3.16 6.24
N THR A 77 -3.84 4.43 6.41
CA THR A 77 -3.33 5.31 7.48
C THR A 77 -4.12 5.22 8.79
N ASP A 78 -5.05 4.26 8.90
CA ASP A 78 -5.97 4.12 10.03
C ASP A 78 -6.90 5.34 10.22
N ILE A 79 -7.16 6.12 9.16
CA ILE A 79 -7.99 7.33 9.24
C ILE A 79 -9.41 7.04 9.75
N LYS A 80 -9.93 5.83 9.52
CA LYS A 80 -11.27 5.42 9.94
C LYS A 80 -11.32 4.98 11.42
N ARG A 81 -10.18 4.75 12.07
CA ARG A 81 -10.07 4.28 13.47
C ARG A 81 -10.96 3.07 13.79
N ARG A 82 -11.05 2.14 12.85
CA ARG A 82 -11.82 0.89 12.94
C ARG A 82 -11.28 -0.13 11.96
N LYS A 83 -11.61 -1.40 12.16
CA LYS A 83 -11.28 -2.46 11.20
C LYS A 83 -11.93 -2.23 9.84
N ILE A 84 -11.20 -2.60 8.78
CA ILE A 84 -11.62 -2.50 7.38
C ILE A 84 -11.63 -3.90 6.80
N GLY A 85 -12.82 -4.50 6.65
CA GLY A 85 -12.94 -5.90 6.24
C GLY A 85 -12.17 -6.82 7.21
N ALA A 86 -11.23 -7.60 6.66
CA ALA A 86 -10.35 -8.48 7.43
C ALA A 86 -9.15 -7.77 8.09
N PHE A 87 -8.98 -6.46 7.83
CA PHE A 87 -7.77 -5.73 8.19
C PHE A 87 -7.94 -4.92 9.48
N ASP A 88 -6.93 -5.05 10.33
CA ASP A 88 -6.68 -4.22 11.50
C ASP A 88 -5.39 -3.43 11.23
N ILE A 89 -5.54 -2.14 10.92
CA ILE A 89 -4.43 -1.32 10.42
C ILE A 89 -3.34 -1.13 11.49
N PRO A 90 -3.66 -0.76 12.76
CA PRO A 90 -2.65 -0.74 13.82
C PRO A 90 -1.89 -2.06 13.97
N GLU A 91 -2.58 -3.20 13.87
CA GLU A 91 -1.93 -4.51 13.97
C GLU A 91 -0.99 -4.80 12.78
N ILE A 92 -1.32 -4.31 11.57
CA ILE A 92 -0.41 -4.36 10.42
C ILE A 92 0.89 -3.62 10.73
N TYR A 93 0.82 -2.38 11.23
CA TYR A 93 2.01 -1.61 11.60
C TYR A 93 2.79 -2.24 12.75
N ARG A 94 2.11 -2.81 13.75
CA ARG A 94 2.76 -3.56 14.84
C ARG A 94 3.54 -4.77 14.32
N LYS A 95 3.01 -5.47 13.32
CA LYS A 95 3.72 -6.59 12.67
C LYS A 95 4.94 -6.11 11.88
N ILE A 96 4.83 -4.97 11.19
CA ILE A 96 5.97 -4.37 10.47
C ILE A 96 7.10 -4.05 11.45
N THR A 97 6.82 -3.40 12.57
CA THR A 97 7.87 -3.05 13.56
C THR A 97 8.46 -4.30 14.23
N HIS A 98 7.63 -5.29 14.51
CA HIS A 98 8.09 -6.58 15.03
C HIS A 98 9.02 -7.29 14.02
N ASP A 99 8.67 -7.31 12.73
CA ASP A 99 9.50 -7.90 11.69
C ASP A 99 10.84 -7.18 11.55
N LEU A 100 10.86 -5.84 11.61
CA LEU A 100 12.10 -5.07 11.59
C LEU A 100 13.01 -5.44 12.77
N SER A 101 12.46 -5.44 13.98
CA SER A 101 13.19 -5.81 15.19
C SER A 101 13.77 -7.22 15.12
N LYS A 102 12.99 -8.19 14.61
CA LYS A 102 13.45 -9.57 14.42
C LYS A 102 14.62 -9.69 13.45
N ASN A 103 14.70 -8.79 12.46
CA ASN A 103 15.78 -8.74 11.48
C ASN A 103 16.98 -7.87 11.93
N GLY A 104 16.96 -7.37 13.17
CA GLY A 104 18.08 -6.61 13.74
C GLY A 104 18.08 -5.12 13.40
N PHE A 105 16.94 -4.56 13.02
CA PHE A 105 16.73 -3.12 12.78
C PHE A 105 15.99 -2.43 13.94
#